data_AF-A0A7C6ID83-F1
#
_entry.id   AF-A0A7C6ID83-F1
#
_cell.length_a   1.000
_cell.length_b   1.000
_cell.length_c   1.000
_cell.angle_alpha   90.00
_cell.angle_beta   90.00
_cell.angle_gamma   90.00
#
_symmetry.space_group_name_H-M   'P 1'
#
loop_
_entity.id
_entity.type
_entity.pdbx_description
1 polymer ?
#
loop_
_entity_poly.entity_id
_entity_poly.type
_entity_poly.pdbx_seq_one_letter_code
_entity_poly.pdbx_strand_id
1 'polypeptide(L)'
;APGAAPRVAPVTRLEMLAWNPVKTSAVLIRRDVDERFTAGRRYTEDYELWLRVVLGGRAACLVRHHLIAPQVPDAEASGLTSHRWAMTRGEWETFALVHRDGLASHVEYAAALGLSGLRAARRHGLVALAALRRRAGR
;
A
#
# COMPACT_ATOMS: atom_id res chain seq x y z
N ALA A 1 -19.84 -14.04 14.82
CA ALA A 1 -21.21 -13.77 15.31
C ALA A 1 -21.74 -12.52 14.61
N PRO A 2 -22.90 -12.60 13.93
CA PRO A 2 -23.57 -11.40 13.45
C PRO A 2 -24.06 -10.61 14.67
N GLY A 3 -23.62 -9.35 14.81
CA GLY A 3 -24.05 -8.46 15.91
C GLY A 3 -22.94 -7.86 16.78
N ALA A 4 -21.67 -8.23 16.61
CA ALA A 4 -20.58 -7.53 17.30
C ALA A 4 -20.32 -6.15 16.65
N ALA A 5 -20.29 -5.08 17.45
CA ALA A 5 -19.97 -3.75 16.97
C ALA A 5 -18.61 -3.77 16.22
N PRO A 6 -18.51 -3.11 15.06
CA PRO A 6 -17.29 -3.14 14.27
C PRO A 6 -16.16 -2.45 15.04
N ARG A 7 -14.97 -3.06 15.05
CA ARG A 7 -13.79 -2.46 15.68
C ARG A 7 -13.25 -1.35 14.78
N VAL A 8 -13.12 -0.15 15.33
CA VAL A 8 -12.56 1.00 14.62
C VAL A 8 -11.22 1.36 15.25
N ALA A 9 -10.20 1.55 14.41
CA ALA A 9 -8.89 2.01 14.86
C ALA A 9 -8.43 3.19 13.99
N PRO A 10 -7.83 4.24 14.59
CA PRO A 10 -7.24 5.32 13.82
C PRO A 10 -6.07 4.79 12.99
N VAL A 11 -5.94 5.26 11.76
CA VAL A 11 -4.80 4.98 10.90
C VAL A 11 -3.73 6.03 11.17
N THR A 12 -2.52 5.57 11.49
CA THR A 12 -1.40 6.48 11.76
C THR A 12 -0.60 6.78 10.49
N ARG A 13 0.11 7.91 10.51
CA ARG A 13 1.07 8.27 9.45
C ARG A 13 2.11 7.18 9.23
N LEU A 14 2.67 6.66 10.33
CA LEU A 14 3.68 5.60 10.30
C LEU A 14 3.11 4.30 9.72
N GLU A 15 1.88 3.95 10.09
CA GLU A 15 1.21 2.76 9.54
C GLU A 15 1.02 2.88 8.02
N MET A 16 0.56 4.04 7.54
CA MET A 16 0.41 4.31 6.10
C MET A 16 1.73 4.28 5.35
N LEU A 17 2.81 4.80 5.92
CA LEU A 17 4.13 4.77 5.29
C LEU A 17 4.76 3.37 5.29
N ALA A 18 4.46 2.59 6.33
CA ALA A 18 5.03 1.26 6.51
C ALA A 18 4.39 0.23 5.57
N TRP A 19 3.09 0.35 5.29
CA TRP A 19 2.35 -0.48 4.35
C TRP A 19 1.04 0.19 3.93
N ASN A 20 0.41 -0.28 2.86
CA ASN A 20 -0.91 0.22 2.45
C ASN A 20 -2.03 -0.61 3.14
N PRO A 21 -2.67 -0.10 4.22
CA PRO A 21 -3.80 -0.77 4.86
C PRO A 21 -5.11 -0.62 4.10
N VAL A 22 -5.17 0.27 3.12
CA VAL A 22 -6.42 0.72 2.51
C VAL A 22 -6.78 -0.17 1.32
N LYS A 23 -8.04 -0.61 1.30
CA LYS A 23 -8.66 -1.22 0.13
C LYS A 23 -9.59 -0.20 -0.51
N THR A 24 -9.18 0.35 -1.64
CA THR A 24 -9.86 1.45 -2.35
C THR A 24 -11.35 1.18 -2.57
N SER A 25 -11.73 -0.06 -2.89
CA SER A 25 -13.13 -0.46 -3.07
C SER A 25 -14.01 -0.33 -1.81
N ALA A 26 -13.41 -0.29 -0.62
CA ALA A 26 -14.09 -0.23 0.68
C ALA A 26 -14.00 1.14 1.36
N VAL A 27 -13.45 2.15 0.69
CA VAL A 27 -13.25 3.46 1.30
C VAL A 27 -14.51 4.31 1.20
N LEU A 28 -14.91 4.86 2.34
CA LEU A 28 -15.85 5.97 2.40
C LEU A 28 -15.05 7.25 2.68
N ILE A 29 -15.26 8.27 1.86
CA ILE A 29 -14.55 9.55 1.95
C ILE A 29 -15.55 10.68 2.18
N ARG A 30 -15.16 11.68 2.98
CA ARG A 30 -15.97 12.90 3.13
C ARG A 30 -15.85 13.75 1.86
N ARG A 31 -16.94 14.44 1.53
CA ARG A 31 -17.03 15.28 0.31
C ARG A 31 -16.03 16.44 0.28
N ASP A 32 -15.60 16.93 1.45
CA ASP A 32 -14.67 18.06 1.61
C ASP A 32 -13.18 17.64 1.57
N VAL A 33 -12.91 16.40 1.22
CA VAL A 33 -11.55 15.92 0.93
C VAL A 33 -11.29 16.23 -0.54
N ASP A 34 -10.23 16.98 -0.83
CA ASP A 34 -9.96 17.54 -2.16
C ASP A 34 -8.91 16.73 -2.94
N GLU A 35 -8.19 15.84 -2.28
CA GLU A 35 -7.19 14.97 -2.89
C GLU A 35 -7.85 14.06 -3.93
N ARG A 36 -7.25 13.98 -5.12
CA ARG A 36 -7.71 13.15 -6.25
C ARG A 36 -6.56 12.33 -6.81
N PHE A 37 -6.89 11.35 -7.64
CA PHE A 37 -5.90 10.54 -8.36
C PHE A 37 -5.04 11.43 -9.25
N THR A 38 -3.73 11.23 -9.18
CA THR A 38 -2.77 11.93 -10.03
C THR A 38 -2.83 11.35 -11.44
N ALA A 39 -3.12 12.20 -12.42
CA ALA A 39 -3.23 11.80 -13.81
C ALA A 39 -1.94 11.14 -14.32
N GLY A 40 -2.09 10.08 -15.12
CA GLY A 40 -0.96 9.36 -15.72
C GLY A 40 -0.27 8.35 -14.79
N ARG A 41 -0.68 8.24 -13.52
CA ARG A 41 -0.22 7.16 -12.64
C ARG A 41 -1.06 5.91 -12.86
N ARG A 42 -0.41 4.74 -12.79
CA ARG A 42 -1.03 3.43 -13.02
C ARG A 42 -0.66 2.40 -11.98
N TYR A 43 0.58 2.46 -11.49
CA TYR A 43 1.02 1.67 -10.36
C TYR A 43 0.96 2.55 -9.12
N THR A 44 0.30 2.05 -8.07
CA THR A 44 0.16 2.69 -6.74
C THR A 44 -0.55 4.03 -6.70
N GLU A 45 -1.40 4.35 -7.69
CA GLU A 45 -2.18 5.60 -7.72
C GLU A 45 -3.12 5.74 -6.52
N ASP A 46 -3.69 4.62 -6.07
CA ASP A 46 -4.56 4.55 -4.92
C ASP A 46 -3.80 4.75 -3.62
N TYR A 47 -2.65 4.09 -3.50
CA TYR A 47 -1.78 4.28 -2.35
C TYR A 47 -1.31 5.73 -2.24
N GLU A 48 -0.93 6.37 -3.34
CA GLU A 48 -0.58 7.80 -3.32
C GLU A 48 -1.74 8.66 -2.81
N LEU A 49 -2.95 8.46 -3.35
CA LEU A 49 -4.12 9.22 -2.94
C LEU A 49 -4.33 9.11 -1.42
N TRP A 50 -4.35 7.89 -0.88
CA TRP A 50 -4.60 7.68 0.54
C TRP A 50 -3.46 8.19 1.42
N LEU A 51 -2.21 8.06 0.95
CA LEU A 51 -1.05 8.58 1.65
C LEU A 51 -1.12 10.11 1.73
N ARG A 52 -1.48 10.80 0.64
CA ARG A 52 -1.67 12.26 0.63
C ARG A 52 -2.75 12.72 1.59
N VAL A 53 -3.91 12.04 1.61
CA VAL A 53 -5.01 12.36 2.55
C VAL A 53 -4.56 12.26 4.00
N VAL A 54 -3.93 11.14 4.39
CA VAL A 54 -3.50 10.91 5.78
C VAL A 54 -2.34 11.83 6.16
N LEU A 55 -1.36 11.99 5.28
CA LEU A 55 -0.20 12.85 5.56
C LEU A 55 -0.57 14.35 5.50
N GLY A 56 -1.63 14.72 4.79
CA GLY A 56 -2.23 16.06 4.80
C GLY A 56 -2.98 16.41 6.10
N GLY A 57 -2.99 15.50 7.08
CA GLY A 57 -3.58 15.75 8.40
C GLY A 57 -5.06 15.42 8.50
N ARG A 58 -5.67 14.82 7.48
CA ARG A 58 -7.05 14.34 7.57
C ARG A 58 -7.10 13.09 8.44
N ALA A 59 -8.06 13.04 9.37
CA ALA A 59 -8.30 11.85 10.18
C ALA A 59 -8.81 10.70 9.30
N ALA A 60 -8.21 9.52 9.48
CA ALA A 60 -8.62 8.30 8.82
C ALA A 60 -8.74 7.17 9.85
N CYS A 61 -9.72 6.29 9.66
CA CYS A 61 -9.96 5.15 10.53
C CYS A 61 -10.16 3.89 9.69
N LEU A 62 -9.63 2.77 10.17
CA LEU A 62 -9.88 1.45 9.61
C LEU A 62 -11.01 0.78 10.39
N VAL A 63 -12.09 0.45 9.69
CA VAL A 63 -13.19 -0.35 10.23
C VAL A 63 -12.87 -1.82 9.95
N ARG A 64 -12.53 -2.56 11.00
CA ARG A 64 -12.22 -4.00 10.91
C ARG A 64 -13.50 -4.82 10.82
N HIS A 65 -14.12 -4.77 9.65
CA HIS A 65 -15.31 -5.55 9.33
C HIS A 65 -15.26 -6.03 7.87
N HIS A 66 -15.87 -7.19 7.58
CA HIS A 66 -15.95 -7.71 6.22
C HIS A 66 -17.04 -6.95 5.46
N LEU A 67 -16.64 -5.87 4.78
CA LEU A 67 -17.54 -5.04 3.97
C LEU A 67 -17.61 -5.50 2.51
N ILE A 68 -16.57 -6.18 2.02
CA ILE A 68 -16.45 -6.59 0.63
C ILE A 68 -15.95 -8.03 0.57
N ALA A 69 -16.59 -8.83 -0.28
CA ALA A 69 -16.07 -10.10 -0.75
C ALA A 69 -15.42 -9.85 -2.14
N PRO A 70 -14.09 -9.65 -2.22
CA PRO A 70 -13.45 -9.47 -3.51
C PRO A 70 -13.63 -10.74 -4.34
N GLN A 71 -14.31 -10.63 -5.48
CA GLN A 71 -14.29 -11.68 -6.50
C GLN A 71 -12.96 -11.55 -7.23
N VAL A 72 -11.94 -12.27 -6.75
CA VAL A 72 -10.69 -12.43 -7.50
C VAL A 72 -10.93 -13.58 -8.47
N PRO A 73 -11.01 -13.34 -9.79
CA PRO A 73 -10.97 -14.45 -10.75
C PRO A 73 -9.63 -15.17 -10.58
N ASP A 74 -9.55 -16.47 -10.85
CA ASP A 74 -8.34 -17.32 -10.76
C ASP A 74 -7.09 -16.81 -11.53
N ALA A 75 -7.18 -15.63 -12.16
CA ALA A 75 -6.14 -14.90 -12.86
C ALA A 75 -5.10 -14.22 -11.95
N GLU A 76 -4.62 -14.90 -10.90
CA GLU A 76 -3.40 -14.48 -10.17
C GLU A 76 -2.15 -14.45 -11.08
N ALA A 77 -2.25 -14.96 -12.31
CA ALA A 77 -1.16 -15.02 -13.27
C ALA A 77 -0.94 -13.76 -14.14
N SER A 78 -1.91 -12.82 -14.25
CA SER A 78 -1.83 -11.74 -15.27
C SER A 78 -2.24 -10.33 -14.84
N GLY A 79 -2.61 -10.10 -13.57
CA GLY A 79 -3.01 -8.77 -13.06
C GLY A 79 -1.84 -7.80 -12.80
N LEU A 80 -2.14 -6.52 -12.48
CA LEU A 80 -1.13 -5.50 -12.10
C LEU A 80 -0.19 -5.95 -10.98
N THR A 81 -0.66 -6.81 -10.08
CA THR A 81 0.10 -7.45 -8.99
C THR A 81 1.17 -8.43 -9.45
N SER A 82 1.13 -8.89 -10.70
CA SER A 82 2.20 -9.68 -11.33
C SER A 82 3.43 -8.82 -11.67
N HIS A 83 3.24 -7.52 -11.94
CA HIS A 83 4.31 -6.55 -12.21
C HIS A 83 4.92 -5.99 -10.92
N ARG A 84 5.43 -6.89 -10.07
CA ARG A 84 5.89 -6.57 -8.70
C ARG A 84 6.96 -5.48 -8.65
N TRP A 85 7.89 -5.47 -9.60
CA TRP A 85 8.92 -4.44 -9.66
C TRP A 85 8.34 -3.06 -10.00
N ALA A 86 7.38 -3.00 -10.94
CA ALA A 86 6.70 -1.75 -11.27
C ALA A 86 5.88 -1.23 -10.08
N MET A 87 5.25 -2.12 -9.30
CA MET A 87 4.57 -1.76 -8.04
C MET A 87 5.54 -1.19 -7.00
N THR A 88 6.70 -1.82 -6.78
CA THR A 88 7.70 -1.32 -5.83
C THR A 88 8.27 0.03 -6.29
N ARG A 89 8.58 0.18 -7.58
CA ARG A 89 9.02 1.45 -8.13
C ARG A 89 7.96 2.55 -7.95
N GLY A 90 6.69 2.24 -8.23
CA GLY A 90 5.58 3.16 -8.01
C GLY A 90 5.48 3.61 -6.54
N GLU A 91 5.66 2.68 -5.59
CA GLU A 91 5.69 2.99 -4.16
C GLU A 91 6.82 3.98 -3.81
N TRP A 92 8.03 3.77 -4.34
CA TRP A 92 9.16 4.69 -4.10
C TRP A 92 8.95 6.06 -4.73
N GLU A 93 8.38 6.11 -5.93
CA GLU A 93 7.98 7.36 -6.58
C GLU A 93 6.94 8.09 -5.74
N THR A 94 5.94 7.38 -5.19
CA THR A 94 4.97 7.95 -4.25
C THR A 94 5.64 8.55 -3.01
N PHE A 95 6.62 7.86 -2.41
CA PHE A 95 7.39 8.39 -1.27
C PHE A 95 8.14 9.67 -1.62
N ALA A 96 8.80 9.70 -2.79
CA ALA A 96 9.51 10.87 -3.25
C ALA A 96 8.57 12.07 -3.48
N LEU A 97 7.37 11.84 -4.03
CA LEU A 97 6.37 12.89 -4.24
C LEU A 97 5.87 13.47 -2.92
N VAL A 98 5.42 12.63 -1.98
CA VAL A 98 4.90 13.15 -0.69
C VAL A 98 5.98 13.84 0.14
N HIS A 99 7.24 13.42 -0.02
CA HIS A 99 8.37 14.11 0.60
C HIS A 99 8.63 15.48 -0.05
N ARG A 100 8.70 15.53 -1.39
CA ARG A 100 8.87 16.76 -2.16
C ARG A 100 7.76 17.78 -1.89
N ASP A 101 6.53 17.30 -1.74
CA ASP A 101 5.35 18.13 -1.49
C ASP A 101 5.24 18.57 -0.01
N GLY A 102 6.23 18.23 0.83
CA GLY A 102 6.29 18.64 2.24
C GLY A 102 5.33 17.87 3.17
N LEU A 103 4.66 16.84 2.67
CA LEU A 103 3.73 16.02 3.44
C LEU A 103 4.45 15.00 4.32
N ALA A 104 5.64 14.54 3.93
CA ALA A 104 6.49 13.64 4.70
C ALA A 104 7.83 14.29 5.05
N SER A 105 8.25 14.15 6.30
CA SER A 105 9.58 14.56 6.76
C SER A 105 10.70 13.72 6.14
N HIS A 106 11.94 14.20 6.19
CA HIS A 106 13.11 13.45 5.71
C HIS A 106 13.26 12.08 6.43
N VAL A 107 12.93 12.03 7.72
CA VAL A 107 13.01 10.79 8.53
C VAL A 107 11.92 9.80 8.09
N GLU A 108 10.67 10.26 7.95
CA GLU A 108 9.56 9.44 7.43
C GLU A 108 9.88 8.88 6.04
N TYR A 109 10.43 9.72 5.16
CA TYR A 109 10.83 9.33 3.81
C TYR A 109 11.93 8.25 3.82
N ALA A 110 13.02 8.48 4.56
CA ALA A 110 14.13 7.54 4.66
C ALA A 110 13.70 6.19 5.28
N ALA A 111 12.88 6.25 6.34
CA ALA A 111 12.34 5.05 6.98
C ALA A 111 11.43 4.26 6.04
N ALA A 112 10.54 4.93 5.29
CA ALA A 112 9.64 4.31 4.33
C ALA A 112 10.40 3.62 3.19
N LEU A 113 11.42 4.28 2.63
CA LEU A 113 12.30 3.69 1.62
C LEU A 113 13.05 2.47 2.16
N GLY A 114 13.65 2.58 3.35
CA GLY A 114 14.38 1.47 3.97
C GLY A 114 13.49 0.25 4.22
N LEU A 115 12.31 0.46 4.80
CA LEU A 115 11.36 -0.62 5.07
C LEU A 115 10.81 -1.23 3.78
N SER A 116 10.46 -0.42 2.78
CA SER A 116 10.03 -0.92 1.47
C SER A 116 11.12 -1.74 0.77
N GLY A 117 12.36 -1.23 0.77
CA GLY A 117 13.52 -1.93 0.23
C GLY A 117 13.77 -3.28 0.91
N LEU A 118 13.69 -3.34 2.24
CA LEU A 118 13.80 -4.59 2.99
C LEU A 118 12.70 -5.59 2.60
N ARG A 119 11.45 -5.13 2.47
CA ARG A 119 10.32 -6.00 2.05
C ARG A 119 10.53 -6.54 0.63
N ALA A 120 11.06 -5.73 -0.28
CA ALA A 120 11.40 -6.16 -1.63
C ALA A 120 12.54 -7.18 -1.62
N ALA A 121 13.65 -6.88 -0.93
CA ALA A 121 14.82 -7.76 -0.82
C ALA A 121 14.47 -9.13 -0.23
N ARG A 122 13.72 -9.15 0.89
CA ARG A 122 13.23 -10.39 1.51
C ARG A 122 12.46 -11.25 0.51
N ARG A 123 11.59 -10.64 -0.30
CA ARG A 123 10.77 -11.34 -1.29
C ARG A 123 11.63 -11.98 -2.39
N HIS A 124 12.58 -11.23 -2.94
CA HIS A 124 13.49 -11.74 -3.97
C HIS A 124 14.41 -12.84 -3.42
N GLY A 125 14.93 -12.68 -2.20
CA GLY A 125 15.76 -13.69 -1.54
C GLY A 125 15.03 -15.01 -1.31
N LEU A 126 13.78 -14.98 -0.83
CA LEU A 126 12.99 -16.20 -0.61
C LEU A 126 12.69 -16.95 -1.92
N VAL A 127 12.40 -16.22 -3.00
CA VAL A 127 12.16 -16.82 -4.33
C VAL A 127 13.45 -17.44 -4.89
N ALA A 128 14.57 -16.73 -4.77
CA ALA A 128 15.88 -17.23 -5.20
C ALA A 128 16.29 -18.49 -4.42
N LEU A 129 16.14 -18.48 -3.09
CA LEU A 129 16.44 -19.64 -2.24
C LEU A 129 15.56 -20.84 -2.61
N ALA A 130 14.27 -20.64 -2.85
CA ALA A 130 13.37 -21.70 -3.31
C ALA A 130 13.77 -22.25 -4.70
N ALA A 131 14.26 -21.40 -5.60
CA ALA A 131 14.78 -21.83 -6.90
C ALA A 131 16.07 -22.65 -6.76
N LEU A 132 16.99 -22.25 -5.88
CA LEU A 132 18.23 -22.98 -5.60
C LEU A 132 17.95 -24.35 -4.98
N ARG A 133 17.04 -24.44 -4.01
CA ARG A 133 16.63 -25.73 -3.41
C ARG A 133 16.04 -26.72 -4.42
N ARG A 134 15.25 -26.23 -5.39
CA ARG A 134 14.71 -27.06 -6.47
C ARG A 134 15.78 -27.57 -7.46
N ARG A 135 16.89 -26.85 -7.60
CA ARG A 135 18.03 -27.26 -8.43
C ARG A 135 18.96 -28.24 -7.72
N ALA A 136 19.07 -28.15 -6.39
CA ALA A 136 19.91 -29.03 -5.58
C ALA A 136 19.23 -30.35 -5.17
N GLY A 137 17.90 -30.44 -5.29
CA GLY A 137 17.11 -31.67 -5.08
C GLY A 137 16.74 -32.41 -6.37
N ARG A 138 17.35 -32.05 -7.50
CA ARG A 138 17.38 -32.81 -8.76
C ARG A 138 18.81 -33.28 -8.99
#